data_AF-A0A4P5SR08-F1
#
_entry.id   AF-A0A4P5SR08-F1
#
_cell.length_a   1.000
_cell.length_b   1.000
_cell.length_c   1.000
_cell.angle_alpha   90.00
_cell.angle_beta   90.00
_cell.angle_gamma   90.00
#
_symmetry.space_group_name_H-M   'P 1'
#
loop_
_entity.id
_entity.type
_entity.pdbx_description
1 polymer ?
#
loop_
_entity_poly.entity_id
_entity_poly.type
_entity_poly.pdbx_seq_one_letter_code
_entity_poly.pdbx_strand_id
1 'polypeptide(L)'
;MNSRLRESRIAAGFASATEAIEYYGWKNSTYRAHENGQNNFNVEYATLYAKAYGVSASWLLMGEDSEGEVIAKRQPSKSSMKGCSLKTCPDRIRAYAVLLKDEPQNISYVGKLLDCVQNYYELLQRSK
;
A
#
# COMPACT_ATOMS: atom_id res chain seq x y z
N MET A 1 -14.84 16.07 -2.06
CA MET A 1 -13.63 15.68 -2.82
C MET A 1 -12.43 15.54 -1.90
N ASN A 2 -12.12 16.57 -1.11
CA ASN A 2 -10.99 16.60 -0.18
C ASN A 2 -11.06 15.53 0.94
N SER A 3 -12.24 15.28 1.53
CA SER A 3 -12.44 14.22 2.53
C SER A 3 -12.11 12.84 1.96
N ARG A 4 -12.57 12.55 0.74
CA ARG A 4 -12.30 11.29 0.02
C ARG A 4 -10.81 11.09 -0.29
N LEU A 5 -10.09 12.17 -0.63
CA LEU A 5 -8.64 12.12 -0.80
C LEU A 5 -7.93 11.75 0.51
N ARG A 6 -8.32 12.37 1.63
CA ARG A 6 -7.79 12.06 2.95
C ARG A 6 -8.09 10.62 3.37
N GLU A 7 -9.32 10.15 3.15
CA GLU A 7 -9.73 8.77 3.42
C GLU A 7 -8.90 7.77 2.62
N SER A 8 -8.69 8.05 1.32
CA SER A 8 -7.89 7.22 0.43
C SER A 8 -6.43 7.15 0.87
N ARG A 9 -5.86 8.27 1.33
CA ARG A 9 -4.51 8.31 1.92
C ARG A 9 -4.40 7.43 3.17
N ILE A 10 -5.37 7.52 4.08
CA ILE A 10 -5.39 6.72 5.32
C ILE A 10 -5.56 5.24 5.00
N ALA A 11 -6.45 4.90 4.06
CA ALA A 11 -6.66 3.53 3.59
C ALA A 11 -5.41 2.94 2.93
N ALA A 12 -4.62 3.77 2.24
CA ALA A 12 -3.32 3.40 1.68
C ALA A 12 -2.20 3.27 2.74
N GLY A 13 -2.49 3.55 4.01
CA GLY A 13 -1.59 3.33 5.13
C GLY A 13 -0.66 4.49 5.47
N PHE A 14 -0.90 5.69 4.93
CA PHE A 14 -0.13 6.88 5.28
C PHE A 14 -0.79 7.63 6.44
N ALA A 15 -0.06 7.78 7.54
CA ALA A 15 -0.56 8.45 8.74
C ALA A 15 -0.70 9.97 8.51
N SER A 16 0.18 10.55 7.70
CA SER A 16 0.19 12.01 7.43
C SER A 16 0.29 12.35 5.94
N ALA A 17 -0.17 13.55 5.59
CA ALA A 17 0.02 14.10 4.25
C ALA A 17 1.50 14.23 3.89
N THR A 18 2.35 14.61 4.86
CA THR A 18 3.81 14.69 4.66
C THR A 18 4.39 13.35 4.24
N GLU A 19 3.99 12.27 4.91
CA GLU A 19 4.47 10.91 4.60
C GLU A 19 4.11 10.49 3.17
N ALA A 20 2.89 10.80 2.72
CA ALA A 20 2.49 10.54 1.34
C ALA A 20 3.25 11.43 0.34
N ILE A 21 3.44 12.71 0.66
CA ILE A 21 4.21 13.66 -0.16
C ILE A 21 5.64 13.18 -0.35
N GLU A 22 6.32 12.78 0.72
CA GLU A 22 7.70 12.28 0.67
C GLU A 22 7.80 10.98 -0.11
N TYR A 23 6.82 10.08 0.05
CA TYR A 23 6.80 8.79 -0.63
C TYR A 23 6.55 8.91 -2.15
N TYR A 24 5.61 9.76 -2.58
CA TYR A 24 5.26 9.92 -3.99
C TYR A 24 5.98 11.10 -4.69
N GLY A 25 6.72 11.92 -3.94
CA GLY A 25 7.48 13.05 -4.47
C GLY A 25 6.62 14.22 -4.96
N TRP A 26 5.44 14.43 -4.37
CA TRP A 26 4.54 15.51 -4.80
C TRP A 26 4.93 16.88 -4.24
N LYS A 27 4.44 17.95 -4.87
CA LYS A 27 4.60 19.31 -4.31
C LYS A 27 3.74 19.45 -3.05
N ASN A 28 4.41 19.78 -1.94
CA ASN A 28 3.79 19.86 -0.61
C ASN A 28 2.60 20.83 -0.56
N SER A 29 2.79 22.05 -1.07
CA SER A 29 1.74 23.08 -1.13
C SER A 29 0.53 22.64 -1.94
N THR A 30 0.76 22.02 -3.10
CA THR A 30 -0.30 21.54 -4.00
C THR A 30 -1.13 20.44 -3.36
N TYR A 31 -0.47 19.38 -2.86
CA TYR A 31 -1.16 18.24 -2.27
C TYR A 31 -1.96 18.66 -1.02
N ARG A 32 -1.37 19.49 -0.14
CA ARG A 32 -2.06 20.00 1.04
C ARG A 32 -3.24 20.89 0.70
N ALA A 33 -3.13 21.75 -0.31
CA ALA A 33 -4.25 22.58 -0.74
C ALA A 33 -5.43 21.72 -1.23
N HIS A 34 -5.15 20.62 -1.92
CA HIS A 34 -6.16 19.65 -2.37
C HIS A 34 -6.77 18.85 -1.19
N GLU A 35 -5.95 18.31 -0.28
CA GLU A 35 -6.44 17.51 0.86
C GLU A 35 -7.18 18.37 1.89
N ASN A 36 -6.76 19.61 2.11
CA ASN A 36 -7.43 20.56 3.01
C ASN A 36 -8.68 21.19 2.37
N GLY A 37 -8.91 20.99 1.06
CA GLY A 37 -10.02 21.60 0.33
C GLY A 37 -9.87 23.11 0.13
N GLN A 38 -8.64 23.64 0.23
CA GLN A 38 -8.37 25.04 -0.15
C GLN A 38 -8.56 25.23 -1.65
N ASN A 39 -8.17 24.21 -2.44
CA ASN A 39 -8.36 24.17 -3.88
C ASN A 39 -9.02 22.85 -4.29
N ASN A 40 -9.89 22.92 -5.31
CA ASN A 40 -10.31 21.72 -6.03
C ASN A 40 -9.17 21.24 -6.94
N PHE A 41 -9.17 19.95 -7.24
CA PHE A 41 -8.22 19.35 -8.16
C PHE A 41 -8.93 18.83 -9.42
N ASN A 42 -8.23 18.89 -10.55
CA ASN A 42 -8.75 18.47 -11.85
C ASN A 42 -8.63 16.95 -12.04
N VAL A 43 -9.08 16.45 -13.19
CA VAL A 43 -9.02 15.03 -13.56
C VAL A 43 -7.59 14.48 -13.59
N GLU A 44 -6.60 15.29 -13.95
CA GLU A 44 -5.19 14.90 -13.98
C GLU A 44 -4.66 14.56 -12.57
N TYR A 45 -4.88 15.47 -11.61
CA TYR A 45 -4.55 15.22 -10.21
C TYR A 45 -5.40 14.10 -9.60
N ALA A 46 -6.68 14.01 -9.96
CA ALA A 46 -7.54 12.92 -9.51
C ALA A 46 -6.98 11.57 -9.96
N THR A 47 -6.54 11.45 -11.22
CA THR A 47 -5.94 10.23 -11.78
C THR A 47 -4.62 9.90 -11.10
N LEU A 48 -3.80 10.91 -10.82
CA LEU A 48 -2.53 10.76 -10.11
C LEU A 48 -2.75 10.19 -8.69
N TYR A 49 -3.66 10.78 -7.92
CA TYR A 49 -3.96 10.34 -6.55
C TYR A 49 -4.67 8.99 -6.53
N ALA A 50 -5.59 8.77 -7.47
CA ALA A 50 -6.28 7.49 -7.66
C ALA A 50 -5.30 6.35 -7.88
N LYS A 51 -4.34 6.53 -8.80
CA LYS A 51 -3.29 5.55 -9.08
C LYS A 51 -2.39 5.30 -7.88
N ALA A 52 -2.09 6.34 -7.10
CA ALA A 52 -1.25 6.22 -5.91
C ALA A 52 -1.95 5.45 -4.78
N TYR A 53 -3.24 5.69 -4.56
CA TYR A 53 -4.00 5.12 -3.45
C TYR A 53 -4.84 3.89 -3.81
N GLY A 54 -4.87 3.50 -5.08
CA GLY A 54 -5.62 2.32 -5.53
C GLY A 54 -7.14 2.52 -5.49
N VAL A 55 -7.60 3.75 -5.75
CA VAL A 55 -9.03 4.10 -5.85
C VAL A 55 -9.34 4.61 -7.27
N SER A 56 -10.60 4.82 -7.62
CA SER A 56 -10.95 5.41 -8.92
C SER A 56 -10.87 6.94 -8.89
N ALA A 57 -10.50 7.55 -10.02
CA ALA A 57 -10.49 9.02 -10.15
C ALA A 57 -11.91 9.60 -10.05
N SER A 58 -12.90 8.89 -10.60
CA SER A 58 -14.32 9.23 -10.49
C SER A 58 -14.79 9.23 -9.04
N TRP A 59 -14.35 8.27 -8.23
CA TRP A 59 -14.62 8.25 -6.79
C TRP A 59 -14.07 9.51 -6.10
N LEU A 60 -12.84 9.91 -6.40
CA LEU A 60 -12.23 11.11 -5.79
C LEU A 60 -12.93 12.43 -6.18
N LEU A 61 -13.47 12.52 -7.40
CA LEU A 61 -14.12 13.72 -7.93
C LEU A 61 -15.62 13.75 -7.61
N MET A 62 -16.38 12.74 -8.01
CA MET A 62 -17.84 12.73 -7.91
C MET A 62 -18.34 12.05 -6.63
N GLY A 63 -17.67 10.99 -6.19
CA GLY A 63 -18.09 10.23 -5.01
C GLY A 63 -19.20 9.24 -5.35
N GLU A 64 -19.33 8.94 -6.63
CA GLU A 64 -20.14 7.84 -7.13
C GLU A 64 -19.19 6.67 -7.36
N ASP A 65 -19.50 5.55 -6.73
CA ASP A 65 -18.96 4.26 -7.10
C ASP A 65 -19.60 3.90 -8.44
N SER A 66 -19.06 4.40 -9.54
CA SER A 66 -19.40 3.83 -10.84
C SER A 66 -18.99 2.37 -10.77
N GLU A 67 -19.96 1.46 -10.71
CA GLU A 67 -19.76 0.01 -10.79
C GLU A 67 -18.95 -0.29 -12.05
N GLY A 68 -17.64 -0.37 -11.91
CA GLY A 68 -16.73 -0.38 -13.05
C GLY A 68 -15.29 -0.22 -12.58
N GLU A 69 -14.66 -1.35 -12.32
CA GLU A 69 -13.24 -1.51 -11.96
C GLU A 69 -12.81 -1.00 -10.58
N VAL A 70 -13.25 -1.73 -9.56
CA VAL A 70 -12.42 -1.97 -8.38
C VAL A 70 -11.16 -2.73 -8.79
N ILE A 71 -10.15 -2.02 -9.33
CA ILE A 71 -8.78 -2.52 -9.35
C ILE A 71 -8.24 -2.41 -7.92
N ALA A 72 -8.80 -3.21 -7.02
CA ALA A 72 -8.30 -3.44 -5.68
C ALA A 72 -6.97 -4.21 -5.79
N LYS A 73 -5.93 -3.58 -6.32
CA LYS A 73 -4.56 -4.03 -6.06
C LYS A 73 -4.31 -3.70 -4.59
N ARG A 74 -4.48 -4.71 -3.74
CA ARG A 74 -3.90 -4.75 -2.39
C ARG A 74 -2.44 -4.31 -2.50
N GLN A 75 -2.15 -3.05 -2.20
CA GLN A 75 -0.77 -2.66 -1.94
C GLN A 75 -0.41 -3.16 -0.53
N PRO A 76 0.76 -3.76 -0.36
CA PRO A 76 1.18 -4.33 0.92
C PRO A 76 1.32 -3.17 1.92
N SER A 77 0.43 -3.16 2.91
CA SER A 77 0.50 -2.21 4.02
C SER A 77 1.87 -2.32 4.70
N LYS A 78 2.57 -1.18 4.86
CA LYS A 78 3.88 -1.04 5.52
C LYS A 78 3.88 -1.43 7.03
N SER A 79 2.90 -2.19 7.50
CA SER A 79 2.71 -2.59 8.89
C SER A 79 3.16 -4.01 9.22
N SER A 80 3.63 -4.82 8.27
CA SER A 80 4.09 -6.20 8.54
C SER A 80 5.61 -6.35 8.78
N MET A 81 6.25 -5.36 9.40
CA MET A 81 7.66 -5.46 9.85
C MET A 81 7.83 -5.82 11.33
N LYS A 82 6.76 -6.11 12.07
CA LYS A 82 6.90 -6.62 13.45
C LYS A 82 7.13 -8.13 13.40
N GLY A 83 8.40 -8.56 13.30
CA GLY A 83 8.81 -9.93 13.63
C GLY A 83 9.80 -10.66 12.71
N CYS A 84 10.37 -10.03 11.67
CA CYS A 84 11.42 -10.66 10.87
C CYS A 84 12.80 -10.17 11.34
N SER A 85 13.59 -11.06 11.93
CA SER A 85 15.01 -10.87 12.24
C SER A 85 15.83 -11.84 11.39
N LEU A 86 17.10 -11.54 11.09
CA LEU A 86 18.04 -12.45 10.42
C LEU A 86 18.06 -13.85 11.05
N LYS A 87 17.82 -13.94 12.37
CA LYS A 87 17.76 -15.21 13.10
C LYS A 87 16.41 -15.94 12.99
N THR A 88 15.29 -15.21 12.86
CA THR A 88 13.93 -15.79 12.91
C THR A 88 13.25 -15.93 11.55
N CYS A 89 13.72 -15.21 10.52
CA CYS A 89 13.16 -15.31 9.17
C CYS A 89 13.38 -16.71 8.54
N PRO A 90 14.54 -17.38 8.67
CA PRO A 90 14.73 -18.71 8.10
C PRO A 90 13.74 -19.76 8.65
N ASP A 91 13.45 -19.70 9.96
CA ASP A 91 12.50 -20.61 10.61
C ASP A 91 11.07 -20.40 10.10
N ARG A 92 10.65 -19.15 9.88
CA ARG A 92 9.32 -18.85 9.31
C ARG A 92 9.19 -19.29 7.86
N ILE A 93 10.23 -19.06 7.04
CA ILE A 93 10.29 -19.53 5.65
C ILE A 93 10.13 -21.05 5.63
N ARG A 94 10.89 -21.76 6.48
CA ARG A 94 10.83 -23.22 6.58
C ARG A 94 9.44 -23.70 7.02
N ALA A 95 8.84 -23.07 8.03
CA ALA A 95 7.51 -23.42 8.51
C ALA A 95 6.44 -23.28 7.41
N TYR A 96 6.44 -22.18 6.67
CA TYR A 96 5.51 -21.99 5.56
C TYR A 96 5.73 -22.99 4.42
N ALA A 97 6.98 -23.29 4.10
CA ALA A 97 7.30 -24.29 3.09
C ALA A 97 6.81 -25.70 3.48
N VAL A 98 6.91 -26.07 4.76
CA VAL A 98 6.37 -27.35 5.28
C VAL A 98 4.85 -27.39 5.17
N LEU A 99 4.16 -26.35 5.63
CA LEU A 99 2.69 -26.28 5.57
C LEU A 99 2.16 -26.35 4.13
N LEU A 100 2.86 -25.76 3.17
CA LEU A 100 2.50 -25.82 1.75
C LEU A 100 2.76 -27.19 1.12
N LYS A 101 3.79 -27.89 1.59
CA LYS A 101 4.12 -29.25 1.12
C LYS A 101 3.08 -30.26 1.60
N ASP A 102 2.67 -30.15 2.86
CA ASP A 102 1.78 -31.13 3.50
C ASP A 102 0.31 -30.87 3.13
N GLU A 103 -0.07 -29.60 2.92
CA GLU A 103 -1.45 -29.20 2.61
C GLU A 103 -1.48 -28.18 1.44
N PRO A 104 -1.57 -28.63 0.18
CA PRO A 104 -1.50 -27.75 -0.99
C PRO A 104 -2.68 -26.76 -1.09
N GLN A 105 -3.80 -27.02 -0.41
CA GLN A 105 -4.92 -26.07 -0.28
C GLN A 105 -4.56 -24.79 0.49
N ASN A 106 -3.44 -24.76 1.21
CA ASN A 106 -2.97 -23.62 1.99
C ASN A 106 -2.32 -22.51 1.14
N ILE A 107 -2.91 -22.19 -0.02
CA ILE A 107 -2.40 -21.22 -1.00
C ILE A 107 -2.16 -19.83 -0.39
N SER A 108 -2.91 -19.46 0.65
CA SER A 108 -2.71 -18.19 1.38
C SER A 108 -1.31 -18.04 1.99
N TYR A 109 -0.61 -19.15 2.24
CA TYR A 109 0.76 -19.14 2.75
C TYR A 109 1.81 -18.86 1.68
N VAL A 110 1.48 -18.97 0.38
CA VAL A 110 2.38 -18.60 -0.73
C VAL A 110 2.70 -17.11 -0.65
N GLY A 111 1.68 -16.26 -0.45
CA GLY A 111 1.89 -14.82 -0.27
C GLY A 111 2.77 -14.52 0.95
N LYS A 112 2.47 -15.15 2.10
CA LYS A 112 3.25 -14.99 3.33
C LYS A 112 4.71 -15.45 3.17
N LEU A 113 4.93 -16.52 2.40
CA LEU A 113 6.26 -17.04 2.08
C LEU A 113 7.04 -16.05 1.21
N LEU A 114 6.42 -15.55 0.13
CA LEU A 114 7.02 -14.55 -0.76
C LEU A 114 7.40 -13.28 0.00
N ASP A 115 6.50 -12.77 0.84
CA ASP A 115 6.77 -11.61 1.70
C ASP A 115 7.94 -11.88 2.65
N CYS A 116 7.99 -13.06 3.27
CA CYS A 116 9.05 -13.42 4.21
C CYS A 116 10.42 -13.53 3.53
N VAL A 117 10.48 -14.09 2.32
CA VAL A 117 11.70 -14.20 1.50
C VAL A 117 12.19 -12.81 1.08
N GLN A 118 11.30 -11.95 0.60
CA GLN A 118 11.63 -10.60 0.19
C GLN A 118 12.22 -9.77 1.34
N ASN A 119 11.57 -9.82 2.51
CA ASN A 119 12.07 -9.14 3.71
C ASN A 119 13.43 -9.68 4.18
N TYR A 120 13.65 -11.00 4.08
CA TYR A 120 14.94 -11.60 4.42
C TYR A 120 16.07 -11.13 3.50
N TYR A 121 15.79 -11.02 2.19
CA TYR A 121 16.74 -10.49 1.21
C TYR A 121 17.13 -9.04 1.51
N GLU A 122 16.16 -8.19 1.84
CA GLU A 122 16.42 -6.80 2.22
C GLU A 122 17.27 -6.68 3.50
N LEU A 123 17.04 -7.55 4.49
CA LEU A 123 17.87 -7.61 5.70
C LEU A 123 19.32 -8.00 5.39
N LEU A 124 19.52 -8.96 4.49
CA LEU A 124 20.88 -9.36 4.06
C LEU A 124 21.61 -8.24 3.33
N GLN A 125 20.91 -7.46 2.50
CA GLN A 125 21.50 -6.32 1.81
C GLN A 125 21.96 -5.22 2.77
N ARG A 126 21.24 -5.00 3.88
CA ARG A 126 21.58 -3.98 4.90
C ARG A 126 22.69 -4.40 5.86
N SER A 127 23.02 -5.70 5.92
CA SER A 127 24.04 -6.23 6.82
C SER A 127 25.46 -6.24 6.20
N LYS A 128 25.60 -5.78 4.95
CA LYS A 128 26.87 -5.60 4.25
C LYS A 128 27.30 -4.15 4.32
#